data_AF-A0A2A4RL65-F1
#
_entry.id   AF-A0A2A4RL65-F1
#
_cell.length_a   1.000
_cell.length_b   1.000
_cell.length_c   1.000
_cell.angle_alpha   90.00
_cell.angle_beta   90.00
_cell.angle_gamma   90.00
#
_symmetry.space_group_name_H-M   'P 1'
#
loop_
_entity.id
_entity.type
_entity.pdbx_description
1 polymer ?
#
loop_
_entity_poly.entity_id
_entity_poly.type
_entity_poly.pdbx_seq_one_letter_code
_entity_poly.pdbx_strand_id
1 'polypeptide(L)'
;MIPFKYILLTIAILATWTSSINAQSSEFELEDSGSWTQTQAPEPGTDAAVMADAAKHLAQGNPDKAHSILSSWLDDNKRSRNEYIAQAYYLRGVARVDKGREYKALFDFEAIIRDFPSSPYFLKAVEQEFEIG
;
A
#
# COMPACT_ATOMS: atom_id res chain seq x y z
N MET A 1 -30.70 27.34 60.41
CA MET A 1 -29.95 28.49 59.88
C MET A 1 -28.70 27.92 59.18
N ILE A 2 -28.65 27.96 57.85
CA ILE A 2 -27.52 27.45 57.02
C ILE A 2 -26.59 28.65 56.70
N PRO A 3 -25.28 28.48 56.47
CA PRO A 3 -24.77 28.31 55.10
C PRO A 3 -23.60 27.29 55.01
N PHE A 4 -23.74 26.15 54.32
CA PHE A 4 -23.36 25.93 52.91
C PHE A 4 -22.08 26.67 52.49
N LYS A 5 -20.92 26.02 52.61
CA LYS A 5 -19.68 26.43 51.94
C LYS A 5 -18.91 25.21 51.42
N TYR A 6 -18.96 25.11 50.09
CA TYR A 6 -17.97 24.54 49.16
C TYR A 6 -17.78 23.01 49.12
N ILE A 7 -18.59 22.40 48.25
CA ILE A 7 -18.26 21.16 47.54
C ILE A 7 -17.09 21.47 46.59
N LEU A 8 -15.94 20.85 46.85
CA LEU A 8 -14.83 20.75 45.91
C LEU A 8 -15.21 19.72 44.84
N LEU A 9 -15.65 20.21 43.68
CA LEU A 9 -15.86 19.40 42.48
C LEU A 9 -14.54 19.33 41.71
N THR A 10 -13.72 18.31 41.96
CA THR A 10 -12.57 18.01 41.12
C THR A 10 -13.05 17.26 39.87
N ILE A 11 -13.17 17.99 38.76
CA ILE A 11 -13.40 17.41 37.43
C ILE A 11 -12.10 16.72 37.00
N ALA A 12 -12.07 15.39 37.06
CA ALA A 12 -11.02 14.59 36.45
C ALA A 12 -11.24 14.57 34.94
N ILE A 13 -10.46 15.38 34.21
CA ILE A 13 -10.41 15.36 32.75
C ILE A 13 -9.67 14.09 32.34
N LEU A 14 -10.42 13.05 31.94
CA LEU A 14 -9.88 11.88 31.27
C LEU A 14 -9.49 12.30 29.84
N ALA A 15 -8.20 12.59 29.64
CA ALA A 15 -7.64 12.75 28.30
C ALA A 15 -7.69 11.39 27.59
N THR A 16 -8.68 11.18 26.72
CA THR A 16 -8.70 10.04 25.82
C THR A 16 -7.60 10.24 24.79
N TRP A 17 -6.57 9.41 24.86
CA TRP A 17 -5.55 9.28 23.83
C TRP A 17 -6.25 8.66 22.62
N THR A 18 -6.72 9.50 21.70
CA THR A 18 -7.03 9.05 20.36
C THR A 18 -5.69 8.77 19.71
N SER A 19 -5.23 7.52 19.80
CA SER A 19 -4.20 7.04 18.89
C SER A 19 -4.77 7.21 17.50
N SER A 20 -4.27 8.19 16.75
CA SER A 20 -4.48 8.23 15.31
C SER A 20 -3.95 6.90 14.78
N ILE A 21 -4.86 6.01 14.41
CA ILE A 21 -4.53 4.90 13.52
C ILE A 21 -4.11 5.61 12.24
N ASN A 22 -2.81 5.76 12.05
CA ASN A 22 -2.25 6.27 10.82
C ASN A 22 -2.49 5.17 9.78
N ALA A 23 -3.67 5.22 9.14
CA ALA A 23 -3.85 4.65 7.82
C ALA A 23 -2.98 5.51 6.90
N GLN A 24 -1.68 5.20 6.88
CA GLN A 24 -0.69 5.99 6.17
C GLN A 24 -0.80 5.60 4.69
N SER A 25 -1.85 6.11 4.04
CA SER A 25 -1.94 6.11 2.60
C SER A 25 -0.69 6.82 2.07
N SER A 26 0.05 6.14 1.20
CA SER A 26 1.08 6.80 0.39
C SER A 26 0.35 7.79 -0.51
N GLU A 27 0.22 9.04 -0.05
CA GLU A 27 -0.51 10.09 -0.74
C GLU A 27 0.33 10.54 -1.93
N PHE A 28 -0.08 10.11 -3.11
CA PHE A 28 0.42 10.67 -4.35
C PHE A 28 -0.37 11.96 -4.57
N GLU A 29 0.29 13.11 -4.47
CA GLU A 29 -0.30 14.39 -4.88
C GLU A 29 0.01 14.62 -6.36
N LEU A 30 -1.04 14.92 -7.13
CA LEU A 30 -0.92 15.41 -8.49
C LEU A 30 -0.72 16.92 -8.41
N GLU A 31 0.47 17.39 -8.79
CA GLU A 31 0.73 18.82 -8.90
C GLU A 31 -0.09 19.44 -10.04
N ASP A 32 -0.30 20.75 -10.00
CA ASP A 32 -0.93 21.54 -11.09
C ASP A 32 -0.19 21.40 -12.43
N SER A 33 1.05 20.91 -12.41
CA SER A 33 1.89 20.59 -13.58
C SER A 33 1.53 19.25 -14.24
N GLY A 34 0.68 18.44 -13.63
CA GLY A 34 0.37 17.07 -14.03
C GLY A 34 1.41 16.03 -13.58
N SER A 35 2.38 16.43 -12.74
CA SER A 35 3.41 15.56 -12.18
C SER A 35 2.97 14.96 -10.84
N TRP A 36 3.24 13.69 -10.62
CA TRP A 36 3.01 13.03 -9.34
C TRP A 36 4.23 13.22 -8.43
N THR A 37 4.05 13.85 -7.28
CA THR A 37 5.11 13.95 -6.26
C THR A 37 4.72 13.18 -5.01
N GLN A 38 5.59 12.24 -4.62
CA GLN A 38 5.46 11.52 -3.37
C GLN A 38 5.87 12.45 -2.22
N THR A 39 4.91 12.90 -1.43
CA THR A 39 5.11 13.98 -0.44
C THR A 39 5.97 13.56 0.76
N GLN A 40 6.05 12.25 1.07
CA GLN A 40 6.99 11.67 2.04
C GLN A 40 7.45 10.28 1.59
N ALA A 41 8.77 10.03 1.64
CA ALA A 41 9.32 8.69 1.43
C ALA A 41 8.93 7.79 2.61
N PRO A 42 8.56 6.51 2.39
CA PRO A 42 8.15 5.65 3.48
C PRO A 42 9.32 5.33 4.40
N GLU A 43 9.03 5.11 5.68
CA GLU A 43 10.04 4.79 6.68
C GLU A 43 10.84 3.54 6.28
N PRO A 44 12.19 3.57 6.29
CA PRO A 44 13.02 2.42 5.92
C PRO A 44 12.67 1.18 6.74
N GLY A 45 12.62 0.02 6.07
CA GLY A 45 12.30 -1.26 6.70
C GLY A 45 10.81 -1.56 6.86
N THR A 46 9.92 -0.66 6.45
CA THR A 46 8.47 -0.93 6.38
C THR A 46 8.08 -1.62 5.07
N ASP A 47 6.92 -2.29 5.04
CA ASP A 47 6.37 -2.86 3.81
C ASP A 47 6.11 -1.80 2.74
N ALA A 48 5.68 -0.61 3.17
CA ALA A 48 5.53 0.55 2.31
C ALA A 48 6.84 0.94 1.62
N ALA A 49 7.97 0.91 2.35
CA ALA A 49 9.28 1.17 1.76
C ALA A 49 9.69 0.09 0.75
N VAL A 50 9.33 -1.18 0.99
CA VAL A 50 9.55 -2.27 0.02
C VAL A 50 8.76 -2.03 -1.27
N MET A 51 7.49 -1.64 -1.17
CA MET A 51 6.67 -1.33 -2.35
C MET A 51 7.22 -0.12 -3.12
N ALA A 52 7.63 0.93 -2.40
CA ALA A 52 8.22 2.12 -3.02
C ALA A 52 9.55 1.80 -3.72
N ASP A 53 10.40 0.96 -3.14
CA ASP A 53 11.67 0.55 -3.77
C ASP A 53 11.42 -0.28 -5.05
N ALA A 54 10.48 -1.22 -5.01
CA ALA A 54 10.11 -1.99 -6.19
C ALA A 54 9.51 -1.10 -7.30
N ALA A 55 8.63 -0.18 -6.96
CA ALA A 55 8.04 0.78 -7.91
C ALA A 55 9.10 1.71 -8.52
N LYS A 56 10.06 2.17 -7.71
CA LYS A 56 11.21 2.95 -8.19
C LYS A 56 12.04 2.15 -9.20
N HIS A 57 12.28 0.86 -8.95
CA HIS A 57 13.00 0.01 -9.90
C HIS A 57 12.24 -0.17 -11.22
N LEU A 58 10.91 -0.31 -11.19
CA LEU A 58 10.09 -0.32 -12.42
C LEU A 58 10.21 0.99 -13.20
N ALA A 59 10.06 2.12 -12.53
CA ALA A 59 10.19 3.44 -13.16
C ALA A 59 11.58 3.68 -13.80
N GLN A 60 12.61 3.00 -13.28
CA GLN A 60 13.98 3.06 -13.81
C GLN A 60 14.28 2.02 -14.89
N GLY A 61 13.29 1.25 -15.35
CA GLY A 61 13.50 0.19 -16.34
C GLY A 61 14.31 -1.00 -15.80
N ASN A 62 14.25 -1.25 -14.49
CA ASN A 62 14.93 -2.35 -13.81
C ASN A 62 13.94 -3.44 -13.34
N PRO A 63 13.17 -4.07 -14.24
CA PRO A 63 12.08 -4.98 -13.85
C PRO A 63 12.59 -6.27 -13.19
N ASP A 64 13.82 -6.71 -13.47
CA ASP A 64 14.43 -7.84 -12.79
C ASP A 64 14.59 -7.60 -11.29
N LYS A 65 15.01 -6.39 -10.92
CA LYS A 65 15.22 -6.02 -9.52
C LYS A 65 13.89 -5.86 -8.79
N ALA A 66 12.91 -5.19 -9.41
CA ALA A 66 11.55 -5.09 -8.89
C ALA A 66 10.93 -6.48 -8.66
N HIS A 67 11.02 -7.37 -9.66
CA HIS A 67 10.54 -8.73 -9.55
C HIS A 67 11.20 -9.49 -8.38
N SER A 68 12.52 -9.35 -8.19
CA SER A 68 13.25 -10.00 -7.11
C SER A 68 12.78 -9.53 -5.74
N ILE A 69 12.65 -8.22 -5.54
CA ILE A 69 12.20 -7.61 -4.28
C ILE A 69 10.80 -8.14 -3.92
N LEU A 70 9.88 -8.06 -4.88
CA LEU A 70 8.48 -8.43 -4.66
C LEU A 70 8.28 -9.93 -4.51
N SER A 71 9.10 -10.76 -5.18
CA SER A 71 9.04 -12.21 -5.00
C SER A 71 9.44 -12.61 -3.59
N SER A 72 10.55 -12.06 -3.08
CA SER A 72 10.99 -12.31 -1.70
C SER A 72 9.93 -11.86 -0.70
N TRP A 73 9.44 -10.63 -0.84
CA TRP A 73 8.44 -10.10 0.08
C TRP A 73 7.14 -10.91 0.06
N LEU A 74 6.65 -11.32 -1.12
CA LEU A 74 5.46 -12.16 -1.23
C LEU A 74 5.68 -13.56 -0.66
N ASP A 75 6.86 -14.16 -0.79
CA ASP A 75 7.12 -15.48 -0.21
C ASP A 75 6.99 -15.48 1.32
N ASP A 76 7.37 -14.37 1.96
CA ASP A 76 7.25 -14.20 3.40
C ASP A 76 5.82 -13.78 3.82
N ASN A 77 5.12 -12.98 3.01
CA ASN A 77 3.90 -12.28 3.44
C ASN A 77 2.59 -12.77 2.81
N LYS A 78 2.59 -13.54 1.70
CA LYS A 78 1.37 -13.86 0.92
C LYS A 78 0.28 -14.63 1.68
N ARG A 79 0.60 -15.19 2.85
CA ARG A 79 -0.35 -15.91 3.74
C ARG A 79 -0.77 -15.08 4.95
N SER A 80 -0.35 -13.83 5.05
CA SER A 80 -0.68 -12.91 6.13
C SER A 80 -1.93 -12.08 5.81
N ARG A 81 -2.31 -11.19 6.72
CA ARG A 81 -3.35 -10.15 6.48
C ARG A 81 -2.75 -8.80 6.10
N ASN A 82 -1.57 -8.80 5.49
CA ASN A 82 -0.86 -7.58 5.12
C ASN A 82 -1.62 -6.83 4.01
N GLU A 83 -1.79 -5.52 4.18
CA GLU A 83 -2.55 -4.67 3.25
C GLU A 83 -1.84 -4.49 1.90
N TYR A 84 -0.52 -4.69 1.84
CA TYR A 84 0.29 -4.51 0.64
C TYR A 84 0.28 -5.72 -0.31
N ILE A 85 -0.40 -6.82 0.03
CA ILE A 85 -0.37 -8.03 -0.81
C ILE A 85 -0.91 -7.75 -2.22
N ALA A 86 -2.02 -7.02 -2.34
CA ALA A 86 -2.58 -6.68 -3.66
C ALA A 86 -1.63 -5.78 -4.46
N GLN A 87 -0.99 -4.79 -3.82
CA GLN A 87 0.02 -3.94 -4.45
C GLN A 87 1.23 -4.74 -4.92
N ALA A 88 1.70 -5.67 -4.08
CA ALA A 88 2.87 -6.49 -4.38
C ALA A 88 2.63 -7.42 -5.56
N TYR A 89 1.45 -8.05 -5.64
CA TYR A 89 1.05 -8.81 -6.82
C TYR A 89 1.01 -7.91 -8.06
N TYR A 90 0.40 -6.72 -7.97
CA TYR A 90 0.26 -5.83 -9.12
C TYR A 90 1.63 -5.42 -9.68
N LEU A 91 2.51 -4.90 -8.81
CA LEU A 91 3.85 -4.48 -9.20
C LEU A 91 4.69 -5.65 -9.75
N ARG A 92 4.50 -6.88 -9.23
CA ARG A 92 5.23 -8.05 -9.73
C ARG A 92 4.70 -8.50 -11.08
N GLY A 93 3.39 -8.39 -11.30
CA GLY A 93 2.74 -8.59 -12.60
C GLY A 93 3.32 -7.65 -13.64
N VAL A 94 3.36 -6.34 -13.35
CA VAL A 94 4.00 -5.33 -14.21
C VAL A 94 5.47 -5.67 -14.49
N ALA A 95 6.24 -6.02 -13.45
CA ALA A 95 7.63 -6.45 -13.63
C ALA A 95 7.76 -7.68 -14.55
N ARG A 96 6.77 -8.57 -14.57
CA ARG A 96 6.76 -9.73 -15.47
C ARG A 96 6.41 -9.35 -16.90
N VAL A 97 5.46 -8.43 -17.11
CA VAL A 97 5.15 -7.88 -18.43
C VAL A 97 6.38 -7.22 -19.04
N ASP A 98 7.06 -6.33 -18.30
CA ASP A 98 8.30 -5.66 -18.75
C ASP A 98 9.43 -6.63 -19.09
N LYS A 99 9.37 -7.86 -18.57
CA LYS A 99 10.32 -8.96 -18.84
C LYS A 99 9.88 -9.88 -19.97
N GLY A 100 8.78 -9.58 -20.66
CA GLY A 100 8.17 -10.46 -21.67
C GLY A 100 7.63 -11.77 -21.09
N ARG A 101 7.24 -11.78 -19.81
CA ARG A 101 6.69 -12.96 -19.09
C ARG A 101 5.19 -12.81 -18.82
N GLU A 102 4.45 -12.38 -19.82
CA GLU A 102 3.02 -12.04 -19.75
C GLU A 102 2.17 -13.19 -19.19
N TYR A 103 2.37 -14.43 -19.63
CA TYR A 103 1.65 -15.59 -19.07
C TYR A 103 1.85 -15.75 -17.55
N LYS A 104 3.04 -15.40 -17.03
CA LYS A 104 3.28 -15.40 -15.58
C LYS A 104 2.73 -14.16 -14.89
N ALA A 105 2.55 -13.05 -15.62
CA ALA A 105 1.92 -11.85 -15.11
C ALA A 105 0.42 -12.07 -14.87
N LEU A 106 -0.25 -12.82 -15.76
CA LEU A 106 -1.66 -13.18 -15.59
C LEU A 106 -1.96 -13.77 -14.21
N PHE A 107 -1.15 -14.72 -13.72
CA PHE A 107 -1.36 -15.28 -12.37
C PHE A 107 -1.26 -14.24 -11.23
N ASP A 108 -0.45 -13.19 -11.40
CA ASP A 108 -0.35 -12.13 -10.39
C ASP A 108 -1.59 -11.22 -10.45
N PHE A 109 -2.07 -10.89 -11.65
CA PHE A 109 -3.27 -10.09 -11.82
C PHE A 109 -4.54 -10.85 -11.40
N GLU A 110 -4.65 -12.13 -11.75
CA GLU A 110 -5.76 -13.00 -11.38
C GLU A 110 -5.89 -13.10 -9.85
N ALA A 111 -4.76 -13.16 -9.14
CA ALA A 111 -4.76 -13.17 -7.68
C ALA A 111 -5.44 -11.90 -7.11
N ILE A 112 -5.21 -10.74 -7.71
CA ILE A 112 -5.86 -9.48 -7.30
C ILE A 112 -7.36 -9.53 -7.60
N ILE A 113 -7.72 -9.96 -8.81
CA ILE A 113 -9.11 -9.99 -9.28
C ILE A 113 -9.95 -10.94 -8.43
N ARG A 114 -9.40 -12.11 -8.12
CA ARG A 114 -10.10 -13.15 -7.35
C ARG A 114 -10.14 -12.84 -5.86
N ASP A 115 -9.00 -12.46 -5.29
CA ASP A 115 -8.82 -12.48 -3.83
C ASP A 115 -8.91 -11.06 -3.20
N PHE A 116 -8.79 -10.00 -4.01
CA PHE A 116 -8.75 -8.60 -3.55
C PHE A 116 -9.72 -7.66 -4.32
N PRO A 117 -11.02 -7.99 -4.45
CA PRO A 117 -11.95 -7.21 -5.26
C PRO A 117 -12.22 -5.78 -4.77
N SER A 118 -11.94 -5.48 -3.49
CA SER A 118 -12.06 -4.12 -2.93
C SER A 118 -10.76 -3.31 -2.99
N SER A 119 -9.68 -3.88 -3.53
CA SER A 119 -8.39 -3.21 -3.62
C SER A 119 -8.39 -2.12 -4.70
N PRO A 120 -7.65 -1.01 -4.52
CA PRO A 120 -7.44 -0.02 -5.57
C PRO A 120 -6.70 -0.59 -6.81
N TYR A 121 -6.13 -1.79 -6.71
CA TYR A 121 -5.45 -2.47 -7.83
C TYR A 121 -6.37 -3.36 -8.66
N PHE A 122 -7.63 -3.58 -8.23
CA PHE A 122 -8.56 -4.47 -8.93
C PHE A 122 -8.76 -4.07 -10.40
N LEU A 123 -9.20 -2.82 -10.64
CA LEU A 123 -9.48 -2.37 -12.01
C LEU A 123 -8.21 -2.39 -12.88
N LYS A 124 -7.08 -1.98 -12.32
CA LYS A 124 -5.78 -2.01 -13.01
C LYS A 124 -5.37 -3.43 -13.41
N ALA A 125 -5.62 -4.42 -12.54
CA ALA A 125 -5.33 -5.82 -12.83
C ALA A 125 -6.23 -6.35 -13.96
N VAL A 126 -7.53 -6.02 -13.95
CA VAL A 126 -8.46 -6.37 -15.04
C VAL A 126 -8.00 -5.78 -16.37
N GLU A 127 -7.61 -4.50 -16.37
CA GLU A 127 -7.08 -3.84 -17.56
C GLU A 127 -5.83 -4.55 -18.09
N GLN A 128 -4.88 -4.88 -17.22
CA GLN A 128 -3.67 -5.59 -17.63
C GLN A 128 -3.94 -7.00 -18.17
N GLU A 129 -4.84 -7.78 -17.56
CA GLU A 129 -5.22 -9.09 -18.11
C GLU A 129 -5.85 -8.96 -19.50
N PHE A 130 -6.75 -7.99 -19.68
CA PHE A 130 -7.39 -7.73 -20.96
C PHE A 130 -6.38 -7.35 -22.06
N GLU A 131 -5.39 -6.51 -21.74
CA GLU A 131 -4.35 -6.12 -22.70
C GLU A 131 -3.41 -7.28 -23.07
N ILE A 132 -3.19 -8.24 -22.15
CA ILE A 132 -2.37 -9.42 -22.41
C ILE A 132 -3.12 -10.45 -23.29
N GLY A 133 -4.42 -10.67 -23.07
CA GLY A 133 -5.24 -11.55 -23.91
C GLY A 133 -6.37 -12.30 -23.22
#